data_AF-A0AAV9D9W9-F1
#
_entry.id   AF-A0AAV9D9W9-F1
#
_cell.length_a   1.000
_cell.length_b   1.000
_cell.length_c   1.000
_cell.angle_alpha   90.00
_cell.angle_beta   90.00
_cell.angle_gamma   90.00
#
_symmetry.space_group_name_H-M   'P 1'
#
loop_
_entity.id
_entity.type
_entity.pdbx_description
1 polymer ?
#
loop_
_entity_poly.entity_id
_entity_poly.type
_entity_poly.pdbx_seq_one_letter_code
_entity_poly.pdbx_strand_id
1 'polypeptide(L)' 'MTMRSVPADGVTIGEVMMRGNNVLLGYYKDRAKSERAFEGGWFRHGDLAVKHPDGYIEMKDRKALDHRWGKNYGRRETT' A
#
# COMPACT_ATOMS: atom_id res chain seq x y z
N MET A 1 4.89 1.87 -11.13
CA MET A 1 3.55 1.65 -10.56
C MET A 1 2.59 2.68 -11.14
N THR A 2 1.31 2.34 -11.32
CA THR A 2 0.38 3.11 -12.17
C THR A 2 -0.45 4.19 -11.46
N MET A 3 -0.27 4.43 -10.14
CA MET A 3 -1.04 5.41 -9.34
C MET A 3 -2.57 5.30 -9.50
N ARG A 4 -3.07 4.15 -9.97
CA ARG A 4 -4.49 3.87 -10.16
C ARG A 4 -5.02 3.18 -8.92
N SER A 5 -6.25 3.54 -8.55
CA SER A 5 -6.97 2.86 -7.47
C SER A 5 -7.24 1.40 -7.86
N VAL A 6 -7.17 0.50 -6.87
CA VAL A 6 -7.59 -0.90 -7.02
C VAL A 6 -9.10 -1.04 -6.81
N PRO A 7 -9.74 -2.06 -7.40
CA PRO A 7 -11.13 -2.40 -7.08
C PRO A 7 -11.33 -2.65 -5.58
N ALA A 8 -12.55 -2.38 -5.10
CA ALA A 8 -12.96 -2.62 -3.73
C ALA A 8 -13.56 -4.04 -3.58
N ASP A 9 -12.76 -5.08 -3.79
CA ASP A 9 -13.20 -6.48 -3.82
C ASP A 9 -12.75 -7.30 -2.59
N GLY A 10 -11.99 -6.69 -1.67
CA GLY A 10 -11.41 -7.36 -0.50
C GLY A 10 -10.29 -8.35 -0.80
N VAL A 11 -9.82 -8.42 -2.06
CA VAL A 11 -8.86 -9.43 -2.54
C VAL A 11 -7.70 -8.81 -3.31
N THR A 12 -7.95 -7.80 -4.14
CA THR A 12 -6.92 -7.14 -4.94
C THR A 12 -6.02 -6.30 -4.05
N ILE A 13 -4.74 -6.69 -4.00
CA ILE A 13 -3.72 -5.99 -3.21
C ILE A 13 -3.25 -4.75 -3.97
N GLY A 14 -3.30 -3.61 -3.29
CA GLY A 14 -2.75 -2.33 -3.75
C GLY A 14 -1.71 -1.77 -2.77
N GLU A 15 -0.91 -0.82 -3.25
CA GLU A 15 -0.05 -0.01 -2.39
C GLU A 15 -0.88 1.14 -1.80
N VAL A 16 -0.74 1.36 -0.48
CA VAL A 16 -1.37 2.50 0.20
C VAL A 16 -0.59 3.76 -0.14
N MET A 17 -1.29 4.73 -0.72
CA MET A 17 -0.75 6.04 -1.09
C MET A 17 -1.59 7.14 -0.45
N MET A 18 -0.94 8.21 -0.01
CA MET A 18 -1.58 9.30 0.71
C MET A 18 -1.35 10.63 -0.01
N ARG A 19 -2.38 11.49 -0.01
CA ARG A 19 -2.30 12.87 -0.50
C ARG A 19 -3.21 13.76 0.34
N GLY A 20 -2.69 14.90 0.80
CA GLY A 20 -3.44 15.87 1.59
C GLY A 20 -2.54 16.78 2.41
N ASN A 21 -3.13 17.77 3.08
CA ASN A 21 -2.38 18.80 3.82
C ASN A 21 -1.59 18.27 5.02
N ASN A 22 -1.98 17.10 5.55
CA ASN A 22 -1.34 16.48 6.71
C ASN A 22 -0.23 15.48 6.31
N VAL A 23 0.09 15.37 5.03
CA VAL A 23 1.19 14.52 4.58
C VAL A 23 2.52 15.22 4.88
N LEU A 24 3.52 14.44 5.30
CA LEU A 24 4.87 14.94 5.60
C LEU A 24 5.50 15.69 4.41
N LEU A 25 6.44 16.60 4.68
CA LEU A 25 7.13 17.37 3.63
C LEU A 25 8.25 16.58 2.95
N GLY A 26 8.75 15.54 3.61
CA GLY A 26 9.91 14.77 3.18
C GLY A 26 10.57 14.04 4.34
N TYR A 27 11.56 13.22 4.01
CA TYR A 27 12.47 12.64 4.99
C TYR A 27 13.56 13.67 5.35
N TYR A 28 13.81 13.83 6.64
CA TYR A 28 14.83 14.75 7.14
C TYR A 28 16.23 14.37 6.63
N LYS A 29 16.91 15.33 5.99
CA LYS A 29 18.25 15.18 5.39
C LYS A 29 18.39 14.09 4.31
N ASP A 30 17.29 13.56 3.80
CA ASP A 30 17.30 12.57 2.73
C ASP A 30 16.40 13.04 1.57
N ARG A 31 16.98 13.91 0.76
CA ARG A 31 16.30 14.50 -0.40
C ARG A 31 15.95 13.44 -1.45
N ALA A 32 16.84 12.50 -1.71
CA ALA A 32 16.61 11.45 -2.71
C ALA A 32 15.44 10.55 -2.32
N LYS A 33 15.34 10.17 -1.04
CA LYS A 33 14.21 9.39 -0.54
C LYS A 33 12.92 10.19 -0.51
N SER A 34 13.00 11.49 -0.22
CA SER A 34 11.86 12.41 -0.32
C SER A 34 11.33 12.48 -1.76
N GLU A 35 12.19 12.77 -2.74
CA GLU A 35 11.78 12.87 -4.15
C GLU A 35 11.15 11.56 -4.65
N ARG A 36 11.70 10.40 -4.27
CA ARG A 36 11.12 9.09 -4.60
C ARG A 36 9.79 8.82 -3.91
N ALA A 37 9.66 9.22 -2.64
CA ALA A 37 8.45 8.98 -1.87
C ALA A 37 7.30 9.90 -2.27
N PHE A 38 7.57 11.07 -2.87
CA PHE A 38 6.59 12.07 -3.31
C PHE A 38 6.38 12.12 -4.83
N GLU A 39 6.91 11.13 -5.56
CA GLU A 39 6.79 11.07 -7.01
C GLU A 39 5.31 11.09 -7.45
N GLY A 40 4.96 12.00 -8.37
CA GLY A 40 3.60 12.14 -8.87
C GLY A 40 2.62 12.82 -7.90
N GLY A 41 3.11 13.49 -6.85
CA GLY A 41 2.27 14.20 -5.87
C GLY A 41 1.53 13.30 -4.89
N TRP A 42 1.92 12.03 -4.84
CA TRP A 42 1.43 11.02 -3.90
C TRP A 42 2.57 10.61 -2.97
N PHE A 43 2.28 10.58 -1.67
CA PHE A 43 3.22 10.02 -0.70
C PHE A 43 3.08 8.51 -0.62
N ARG A 44 4.22 7.83 -0.75
CA ARG A 44 4.34 6.39 -0.85
C ARG A 44 5.12 5.85 0.34
N HIS A 45 4.42 5.19 1.26
CA HIS A 45 5.05 4.59 2.43
C HIS A 45 5.51 3.13 2.18
N GLY A 46 4.93 2.46 1.19
CA GLY A 46 5.25 1.07 0.83
C GLY A 46 4.44 0.01 1.58
N ASP A 47 3.33 0.40 2.21
CA ASP A 47 2.38 -0.54 2.82
C ASP A 47 1.45 -1.14 1.76
N LEU A 48 1.08 -2.40 1.95
CA LEU A 48 0.10 -3.10 1.12
C LEU A 48 -1.21 -3.28 1.86
N ALA A 49 -2.31 -3.12 1.13
CA ALA A 49 -3.65 -3.30 1.67
C ALA A 49 -4.64 -3.79 0.61
N VAL A 50 -5.76 -4.32 1.07
CA VAL A 50 -6.95 -4.56 0.25
C VAL A 50 -8.05 -3.58 0.65
N LYS A 51 -8.90 -3.22 -0.31
CA LYS A 51 -10.09 -2.40 -0.08
C LYS A 51 -11.32 -3.29 -0.14
N HIS A 52 -12.09 -3.32 0.93
CA HIS A 52 -13.35 -4.06 1.01
C HIS A 52 -14.51 -3.26 0.38
N PRO A 53 -15.58 -3.92 -0.10
CA PRO A 53 -16.72 -3.25 -0.74
C PRO A 53 -17.44 -2.23 0.15
N ASP A 54 -17.38 -2.42 1.47
CA ASP A 54 -17.94 -1.53 2.49
C ASP A 54 -17.06 -0.30 2.79
N GLY A 55 -15.91 -0.20 2.12
CA GLY A 55 -14.97 0.92 2.25
C GLY A 55 -13.88 0.69 3.30
N TYR A 56 -13.89 -0.43 4.04
CA TYR A 56 -12.81 -0.73 4.97
C TYR A 56 -11.50 -1.06 4.23
N ILE A 57 -10.39 -0.58 4.80
CA ILE A 57 -9.04 -0.90 4.34
C ILE A 57 -8.42 -1.89 5.33
N GLU A 58 -8.04 -3.05 4.83
CA GLU A 58 -7.33 -4.06 5.62
C GLU A 58 -5.86 -4.08 5.22
N MET A 59 -4.99 -3.78 6.18
CA MET A 59 -3.53 -3.75 5.99
C MET A 59 -2.97 -5.17 5.94
N LYS A 60 -2.20 -5.50 4.90
CA LYS A 60 -1.68 -6.85 4.61
C LYS A 60 -0.15 -6.99 4.83
N ASP A 61 0.46 -6.05 5.56
CA ASP A 61 1.91 -5.93 5.86
C ASP A 61 2.75 -5.19 4.78
N ARG A 62 3.97 -4.80 5.17
CA ARG A 62 4.90 -3.94 4.43
C ARG A 62 5.57 -4.68 3.30
N LYS A 63 5.95 -3.94 2.26
CA LYS A 63 6.81 -4.42 1.18
C LYS A 63 8.26 -4.60 1.67
N ALA A 64 8.49 -5.60 2.53
CA ALA A 64 9.83 -6.05 2.84
C ALA A 64 10.43 -6.65 1.57
N LEU A 65 11.63 -6.21 1.21
CA LEU A 65 12.44 -6.80 0.16
C LEU A 65 12.90 -8.21 0.58
N ASP A 66 12.02 -9.21 0.70
CA ASP A 66 12.41 -10.64 0.71
C ASP A 66 11.23 -11.63 0.53
N HIS A 67 11.10 -12.14 -0.69
CA HIS A 67 10.91 -13.54 -1.10
C HIS A 67 10.25 -14.63 -0.20
N ARG A 68 9.26 -14.38 0.68
CA ARG A 68 8.64 -15.51 1.42
C ARG A 68 7.19 -15.41 1.94
N TRP A 69 6.29 -14.69 1.26
CA TRP A 69 4.92 -14.48 1.79
C TRP A 69 3.76 -14.80 0.82
N GLY A 70 3.97 -15.74 -0.12
CA GLY A 70 2.98 -16.04 -1.17
C GLY A 70 2.36 -17.45 -1.18
N LYS A 71 2.65 -18.34 -0.22
CA LYS A 71 2.21 -19.75 -0.33
C LYS A 71 0.97 -20.18 0.47
N ASN A 72 0.44 -19.40 1.43
CA ASN A 72 -0.48 -19.97 2.43
C ASN A 72 -1.81 -19.25 2.70
N TYR A 73 -2.37 -18.48 1.76
CA TYR A 73 -3.75 -17.99 1.93
C TYR A 73 -4.64 -18.38 0.75
N GLY A 74 -4.79 -19.70 0.60
CA GLY A 74 -6.00 -20.29 0.02
C GLY A 74 -7.06 -20.39 1.12
N ARG A 75 -8.18 -19.70 0.90
CA ARG A 75 -9.44 -19.86 1.65
C ARG A 75 -9.75 -21.37 1.77
N ARG A 76 -9.74 -21.92 2.99
CA ARG A 76 -10.41 -23.20 3.29
C ARG A 76 -11.52 -22.91 4.28
N GLU A 77 -12.74 -22.98 3.77
CA GLU A 77 -13.94 -23.19 4.58
C GLU A 77 -13.81 -24.53 5.31
N THR A 78 -14.29 -24.59 6.56
CA THR A 78 -14.71 -25.87 7.16
C THR A 78 -15.88 -25.58 8.09
N THR A 79 -16.93 -26.38 7.89
CA THR A 79 -18.16 -26.52 8.66
C THR A 79 -17.92 -26.73 10.16
#